data_AF-A0A951EI96-F1
#
_entry.id   AF-A0A951EI96-F1
#
_cell.length_a   1.000
_cell.length_b   1.000
_cell.length_c   1.000
_cell.angle_alpha   90.00
_cell.angle_beta   90.00
_cell.angle_gamma   90.00
#
_symmetry.space_group_name_H-M   'P 1'
#
loop_
_entity.id
_entity.type
_entity.pdbx_description
1 polymer ?
#
loop_
_entity_poly.entity_id
_entity_poly.type
_entity_poly.pdbx_seq_one_letter_code
_entity_poly.pdbx_strand_id
1 'polypeptide(L)'
;MPLTAPPGSPGDLEIRWEAPEPLLPEESDLGIAVAGAGAAAPGGGALPKHRLVTVGDSLTMGFKSLAIADTGLSWPAILADTLGLGENDFTYPHFSGPVDCPGLPLNLEAIVRGIDAAEAGSPLGVRQVREAFAVTAAVSHVKSYWEHGPGSILPGASASYHDNLAIYGWDVRDAYTRTVGEALAAVTSRSTVGAAFSPIVSHHEDRAMLLTLQGPAVANPGVPDPTTMVDAARWLGQNGGIDILVVALGSNNALPSVVKLQLVWSSGPHSSGY
;
A
#
# COMPACT_ATOMS: atom_id res chain seq x y z
N MET A 1 2.12 -12.96 41.12
CA MET A 1 3.43 -13.13 40.45
C MET A 1 3.82 -11.79 39.87
N PRO A 2 5.04 -11.29 40.09
CA PRO A 2 5.49 -10.07 39.42
C PRO A 2 5.49 -10.30 37.91
N LEU A 3 5.02 -9.31 37.16
CA LEU A 3 4.93 -9.35 35.71
C LEU A 3 6.34 -9.31 35.13
N THR A 4 6.79 -10.40 34.56
CA THR A 4 7.97 -10.39 33.70
C THR A 4 7.53 -9.98 32.30
N ALA A 5 8.07 -8.85 31.83
CA ALA A 5 7.90 -8.46 30.44
C ALA A 5 8.37 -9.59 29.52
N PRO A 6 7.65 -9.89 28.42
CA PRO A 6 8.11 -10.84 27.42
C PRO A 6 9.54 -10.49 26.96
N PRO A 7 10.39 -11.49 26.69
CA PRO A 7 11.74 -11.25 26.19
C PRO A 7 11.73 -10.34 24.95
N GLY A 8 12.60 -9.32 24.94
CA GLY A 8 12.69 -8.35 23.84
C GLY A 8 11.71 -7.17 23.93
N SER A 9 10.94 -7.05 25.01
CA SER A 9 10.12 -5.86 25.27
C SER A 9 10.98 -4.60 25.46
N PRO A 10 10.56 -3.44 24.95
CA PRO A 10 11.18 -2.16 25.25
C PRO A 10 11.27 -1.92 26.76
N GLY A 11 12.36 -1.29 27.21
CA GLY A 11 12.61 -1.08 28.65
C GLY A 11 11.63 -0.12 29.32
N ASP A 12 10.93 0.68 28.53
CA ASP A 12 9.88 1.62 28.91
C ASP A 12 8.46 1.03 28.81
N LEU A 13 8.32 -0.25 28.44
CA LEU A 13 7.03 -0.89 28.32
C LEU A 13 6.41 -1.21 29.69
N GLU A 14 5.31 -0.54 30.01
CA GLU A 14 4.47 -0.88 31.15
C GLU A 14 3.38 -1.89 30.75
N ILE A 15 3.41 -3.09 31.34
CA ILE A 15 2.40 -4.13 31.10
C ILE A 15 1.36 -4.11 32.21
N ARG A 16 0.09 -3.97 31.85
CA ARG A 16 -1.06 -4.00 32.76
C ARG A 16 -2.08 -5.03 32.26
N TRP A 17 -2.72 -5.77 33.17
CA TRP A 17 -3.80 -6.72 32.83
C TRP A 17 -5.20 -6.08 32.86
N GLU A 18 -5.29 -4.89 33.45
CA GLU A 18 -6.52 -4.11 33.46
C GLU A 18 -6.76 -3.58 32.05
N ALA A 19 -7.97 -3.80 31.52
CA ALA A 19 -8.38 -3.15 30.30
C ALA A 19 -8.28 -1.63 30.52
N PRO A 20 -7.66 -0.87 29.59
CA PRO A 20 -7.68 0.58 29.69
C PRO A 20 -9.14 1.03 29.73
N GLU A 21 -9.43 2.02 30.59
CA GLU A 21 -10.76 2.64 30.58
C GLU A 21 -11.02 3.21 29.18
N PRO A 22 -12.23 3.05 28.62
CA PRO A 22 -12.57 3.68 27.36
C PRO A 22 -12.31 5.18 27.46
N LEU A 23 -11.56 5.73 26.51
CA LEU A 23 -11.35 7.17 26.43
C LEU A 23 -12.72 7.84 26.31
N LEU A 24 -13.07 8.63 27.33
CA LEU A 24 -14.29 9.41 27.31
C LEU A 24 -14.14 10.54 26.26
N PRO A 25 -15.24 11.00 25.63
CA PRO A 25 -15.16 12.05 24.61
C PRO A 25 -14.38 13.30 25.05
N GLU A 26 -14.45 13.66 26.33
CA GLU A 26 -13.74 14.78 26.95
C GLU A 26 -12.22 14.57 27.12
N GLU A 27 -11.77 13.32 27.13
CA GLU A 27 -10.36 12.92 27.22
C GLU A 27 -9.78 12.55 25.85
N SER A 28 -10.63 12.53 24.82
CA SER A 28 -10.25 12.20 23.46
C SER A 28 -9.42 13.32 22.84
N ASP A 29 -8.32 12.94 22.21
CA ASP A 29 -7.50 13.80 21.34
C ASP A 29 -8.04 13.86 19.90
N LEU A 30 -9.21 13.27 19.64
CA LEU A 30 -9.89 13.40 18.36
C LEU A 30 -10.32 14.85 18.16
N GLY A 31 -9.88 15.44 17.04
CA GLY A 31 -10.20 16.83 16.71
C GLY A 31 -9.26 17.86 17.36
N ILE A 32 -8.06 17.47 17.83
CA ILE A 32 -7.03 18.46 18.17
C ILE A 32 -6.79 19.38 16.98
N ALA A 33 -6.97 20.68 17.21
CA ALA A 33 -6.54 21.70 16.28
C ALA A 33 -5.02 21.66 16.17
N VAL A 34 -4.52 20.99 15.13
CA VAL A 34 -3.12 21.14 14.75
C VAL A 34 -2.96 22.57 14.30
N ALA A 35 -2.00 23.30 14.88
CA ALA A 35 -1.67 24.65 14.46
C ALA A 35 -1.18 24.60 13.01
N GLY A 36 -2.11 24.71 12.07
CA GLY A 36 -1.80 24.69 10.66
C GLY A 36 -0.98 25.92 10.32
N ALA A 37 0.16 25.70 9.65
CA ALA A 37 0.80 26.70 8.80
C ALA A 37 -0.09 27.00 7.56
N GLY A 38 -1.36 27.29 7.82
CA GLY A 38 -2.46 27.30 6.86
C GLY A 38 -3.80 27.68 7.48
N ALA A 39 -3.83 28.29 8.69
CA ALA A 39 -4.90 29.25 8.96
C ALA A 39 -4.86 30.25 7.82
N ALA A 40 -5.91 30.25 6.99
CA ALA A 40 -6.13 31.08 5.81
C ALA A 40 -4.96 32.02 5.49
N ALA A 41 -4.27 31.82 4.35
CA ALA A 41 -3.35 32.82 3.82
C ALA A 41 -3.97 34.21 4.07
N PRO A 42 -3.30 35.10 4.83
CA PRO A 42 -3.94 36.31 5.35
C PRO A 42 -4.36 37.17 4.16
N GLY A 43 -5.65 37.09 3.82
CA GLY A 43 -6.23 37.63 2.59
C GLY A 43 -6.98 36.60 1.75
N GLY A 44 -8.15 36.13 2.20
CA GLY A 44 -9.19 35.55 1.33
C GLY A 44 -8.76 34.45 0.34
N GLY A 45 -7.80 33.60 0.72
CA GLY A 45 -7.11 32.67 -0.17
C GLY A 45 -7.97 31.52 -0.70
N ALA A 46 -7.68 31.10 -1.93
CA ALA A 46 -8.29 29.94 -2.58
C ALA A 46 -8.18 28.65 -1.74
N LEU A 47 -9.16 27.75 -1.89
CA LEU A 47 -9.16 26.44 -1.25
C LEU A 47 -7.85 25.68 -1.56
N PRO A 48 -7.33 24.85 -0.63
CA PRO A 48 -6.19 24.00 -0.91
C PRO A 48 -6.44 23.15 -2.17
N LYS A 49 -5.40 23.01 -2.99
CA LYS A 49 -5.45 22.23 -4.23
C LYS A 49 -5.78 20.77 -3.95
N HIS A 50 -5.19 20.19 -2.90
CA HIS A 50 -5.40 18.80 -2.52
C HIS A 50 -6.46 18.73 -1.43
N ARG A 51 -7.69 18.37 -1.82
CA ARG A 51 -8.86 18.36 -0.92
C ARG A 51 -8.83 17.19 0.06
N LEU A 52 -8.29 16.05 -0.36
CA LEU A 52 -8.12 14.87 0.46
C LEU A 52 -6.80 14.22 0.08
N VAL A 53 -5.91 13.98 1.05
CA VAL A 53 -4.69 13.18 0.87
C VAL A 53 -4.71 12.06 1.89
N THR A 54 -4.38 10.85 1.45
CA THR A 54 -4.32 9.67 2.33
C THR A 54 -2.95 9.04 2.32
N VAL A 55 -2.39 8.87 3.52
CA VAL A 55 -1.16 8.13 3.80
C VAL A 55 -1.57 6.83 4.48
N GLY A 56 -1.15 5.68 3.96
CA GLY A 56 -1.60 4.42 4.55
C GLY A 56 -0.97 3.17 3.98
N ASP A 57 -1.50 2.05 4.44
CA ASP A 57 -1.03 0.71 4.10
C ASP A 57 -1.99 -0.02 3.15
N SER A 58 -1.99 -1.35 3.20
CA SER A 58 -2.83 -2.24 2.38
C SER A 58 -4.31 -1.85 2.38
N LEU A 59 -4.89 -1.47 3.52
CA LEU A 59 -6.32 -1.16 3.60
C LEU A 59 -6.66 0.14 2.87
N THR A 60 -5.82 1.15 3.03
CA THR A 60 -5.98 2.47 2.38
C THR A 60 -5.73 2.40 0.88
N MET A 61 -4.85 1.51 0.45
CA MET A 61 -4.62 1.26 -0.97
C MET A 61 -5.75 0.47 -1.65
N GLY A 62 -6.58 -0.24 -0.88
CA GLY A 62 -7.68 -1.06 -1.39
C GLY A 62 -7.31 -2.53 -1.65
N PHE A 63 -6.39 -3.09 -0.86
CA PHE A 63 -5.98 -4.49 -0.96
C PHE A 63 -7.12 -5.44 -0.58
N LYS A 64 -7.52 -6.29 -1.53
CA LYS A 64 -8.58 -7.30 -1.36
C LYS A 64 -8.28 -8.53 -2.20
N SER A 65 -8.74 -9.70 -1.77
CA SER A 65 -8.54 -10.94 -2.53
C SER A 65 -7.07 -11.21 -2.91
N LEU A 66 -6.13 -10.84 -2.03
CA LEU A 66 -4.67 -10.91 -2.24
C LEU A 66 -4.10 -10.03 -3.38
N ALA A 67 -4.84 -9.02 -3.84
CA ALA A 67 -4.39 -8.07 -4.85
C ALA A 67 -4.93 -6.64 -4.65
N ILE A 68 -4.25 -5.67 -5.25
CA ILE A 68 -4.77 -4.36 -5.61
C ILE A 68 -5.27 -4.47 -7.05
N ALA A 69 -6.57 -4.30 -7.27
CA ALA A 69 -7.19 -4.33 -8.60
C ALA A 69 -8.14 -3.14 -8.81
N ASP A 70 -9.06 -2.92 -7.87
CA ASP A 70 -10.10 -1.89 -7.96
C ASP A 70 -9.81 -0.72 -7.00
N THR A 71 -8.77 0.05 -7.27
CA THR A 71 -8.38 1.20 -6.40
C THR A 71 -9.43 2.30 -6.33
N GLY A 72 -10.29 2.41 -7.35
CA GLY A 72 -11.48 3.28 -7.31
C GLY A 72 -12.55 2.84 -6.30
N LEU A 73 -12.46 1.63 -5.74
CA LEU A 73 -13.30 1.14 -4.65
C LEU A 73 -12.57 1.14 -3.28
N SER A 74 -11.37 1.73 -3.21
CA SER A 74 -10.68 1.92 -1.94
C SER A 74 -11.49 2.88 -1.05
N TRP A 75 -11.36 2.74 0.27
CA TRP A 75 -12.10 3.61 1.19
C TRP A 75 -11.81 5.12 0.95
N PRO A 76 -10.58 5.56 0.59
CA PRO A 76 -10.34 6.95 0.25
C PRO A 76 -11.07 7.40 -1.00
N ALA A 77 -11.16 6.54 -2.03
CA ALA A 77 -11.88 6.86 -3.26
C ALA A 77 -13.40 6.96 -3.02
N ILE A 78 -13.95 6.07 -2.20
CA ILE A 78 -15.36 6.16 -1.77
C ILE A 78 -15.58 7.45 -0.97
N LEU A 79 -14.68 7.79 -0.04
CA LEU A 79 -14.78 9.03 0.73
C LEU A 79 -14.72 10.25 -0.19
N ALA A 80 -13.78 10.28 -1.15
CA ALA A 80 -13.66 11.36 -2.11
C ALA A 80 -14.96 11.57 -2.91
N ASP A 81 -15.57 10.49 -3.40
CA ASP A 81 -16.87 10.54 -4.08
C ASP A 81 -17.97 11.12 -3.17
N THR A 82 -18.05 10.68 -1.91
CA THR A 82 -19.03 11.24 -0.95
C THR A 82 -18.80 12.71 -0.61
N LEU A 83 -17.56 13.20 -0.75
CA LEU A 83 -17.20 14.62 -0.60
C LEU A 83 -17.44 15.42 -1.89
N GLY A 84 -17.90 14.78 -2.97
CA GLY A 84 -18.13 15.39 -4.28
C GLY A 84 -16.83 15.69 -5.05
N LEU A 85 -15.74 15.01 -4.74
CA LEU A 85 -14.47 15.11 -5.45
C LEU A 85 -14.49 14.15 -6.65
N GLY A 86 -14.29 14.68 -7.86
CA GLY A 86 -14.21 13.85 -9.07
C GLY A 86 -12.82 13.20 -9.24
N GLU A 87 -12.66 12.41 -10.31
CA GLU A 87 -11.40 11.74 -10.65
C GLU A 87 -10.22 12.71 -10.88
N ASN A 88 -10.51 13.98 -11.20
CA ASN A 88 -9.49 15.02 -11.36
C ASN A 88 -9.12 15.71 -10.02
N ASP A 89 -9.95 15.56 -8.99
CA ASP A 89 -9.79 16.21 -7.69
C ASP A 89 -9.20 15.26 -6.63
N PHE A 90 -9.33 13.95 -6.84
CA PHE A 90 -8.72 12.91 -6.03
C PHE A 90 -8.14 11.80 -6.92
N THR A 91 -6.83 11.72 -6.94
CA THR A 91 -6.08 10.82 -7.82
C THR A 91 -5.50 9.64 -7.05
N TYR A 92 -5.47 8.47 -7.70
CA TYR A 92 -4.94 7.23 -7.14
C TYR A 92 -4.31 6.36 -8.23
N PRO A 93 -3.37 5.46 -7.86
CA PRO A 93 -2.73 4.54 -8.81
C PRO A 93 -3.72 3.50 -9.36
N HIS A 94 -3.49 3.04 -10.58
CA HIS A 94 -4.31 2.01 -11.24
C HIS A 94 -3.50 0.74 -11.53
N PHE A 95 -4.10 -0.42 -11.27
CA PHE A 95 -3.45 -1.72 -11.38
C PHE A 95 -4.26 -2.66 -12.27
N SER A 96 -4.18 -2.48 -13.60
CA SER A 96 -5.03 -3.22 -14.52
C SER A 96 -4.82 -4.74 -14.45
N GLY A 97 -3.56 -5.21 -14.44
CA GLY A 97 -3.24 -6.64 -14.59
C GLY A 97 -3.74 -7.22 -15.92
N PRO A 98 -3.55 -8.53 -16.14
CA PRO A 98 -4.18 -9.21 -17.28
C PRO A 98 -5.70 -9.35 -17.09
N VAL A 99 -6.46 -9.40 -18.19
CA VAL A 99 -7.94 -9.37 -18.19
C VAL A 99 -8.56 -10.51 -17.37
N ASP A 100 -7.93 -11.68 -17.39
CA ASP A 100 -8.37 -12.90 -16.70
C ASP A 100 -7.98 -12.93 -15.21
N CYS A 101 -7.02 -12.12 -14.78
CA CYS A 101 -6.60 -12.02 -13.39
C CYS A 101 -6.09 -10.61 -13.08
N PRO A 102 -7.00 -9.63 -12.91
CA PRO A 102 -6.64 -8.22 -12.77
C PRO A 102 -5.92 -7.95 -11.45
N GLY A 103 -5.09 -6.91 -11.44
CA GLY A 103 -4.40 -6.44 -10.25
C GLY A 103 -3.00 -7.01 -9.99
N LEU A 104 -2.48 -6.69 -8.81
CA LEU A 104 -1.14 -7.03 -8.32
C LEU A 104 -1.15 -7.32 -6.81
N PRO A 105 -0.47 -8.35 -6.27
CA PRO A 105 0.38 -9.30 -6.97
C PRO A 105 -0.36 -10.47 -7.63
N LEU A 106 -1.47 -10.94 -7.05
CA LEU A 106 -2.21 -12.10 -7.57
C LEU A 106 -3.63 -12.12 -7.01
N ASN A 107 -4.63 -11.99 -7.89
CA ASN A 107 -6.03 -11.91 -7.46
C ASN A 107 -6.64 -13.30 -7.26
N LEU A 108 -6.79 -13.69 -5.99
CA LEU A 108 -7.35 -14.97 -5.60
C LEU A 108 -8.80 -15.15 -6.07
N GLU A 109 -9.60 -14.10 -6.07
CA GLU A 109 -10.98 -14.18 -6.54
C GLU A 109 -11.04 -14.49 -8.03
N ALA A 110 -10.19 -13.84 -8.83
CA ALA A 110 -10.10 -14.11 -10.25
C ALA A 110 -9.62 -15.55 -10.54
N ILE A 111 -8.67 -16.05 -9.75
CA ILE A 111 -8.24 -17.46 -9.82
C ILE A 111 -9.40 -18.41 -9.54
N VAL A 112 -10.14 -18.19 -8.44
CA VAL A 112 -11.26 -19.06 -8.04
C VAL A 112 -12.36 -19.03 -9.10
N ARG A 113 -12.69 -17.86 -9.66
CA ARG A 113 -13.64 -17.73 -10.78
C ARG A 113 -13.15 -18.43 -12.04
N GLY A 114 -11.86 -18.33 -12.33
CA GLY A 114 -11.22 -19.02 -13.47
C GLY A 114 -11.26 -20.55 -13.33
N ILE A 115 -11.03 -21.06 -12.12
CA ILE A 115 -11.18 -22.48 -11.79
C ILE A 115 -12.64 -22.92 -11.99
N ASP A 116 -13.60 -22.21 -11.39
CA ASP A 116 -15.03 -22.55 -11.50
C ASP A 116 -15.50 -22.60 -12.96
N ALA A 117 -15.10 -21.60 -13.76
CA ALA A 117 -15.36 -21.58 -15.20
C ALA A 117 -14.68 -22.73 -15.95
N ALA A 118 -13.46 -23.10 -15.57
CA ALA A 118 -12.73 -24.22 -16.15
C ALA A 118 -13.33 -25.57 -15.75
N GLU A 119 -13.96 -25.70 -14.58
CA GLU A 119 -14.53 -26.96 -14.09
C GLU A 119 -15.95 -27.24 -14.60
N ALA A 120 -16.69 -26.20 -14.98
CA ALA A 120 -18.11 -26.29 -15.34
C ALA A 120 -18.44 -27.53 -16.23
N GLY A 121 -19.21 -28.47 -15.67
CA GLY A 121 -19.66 -29.70 -16.35
C GLY A 121 -18.64 -30.85 -16.44
N SER A 122 -17.52 -30.78 -15.72
CA SER A 122 -16.45 -31.79 -15.82
C SER A 122 -16.62 -32.96 -14.82
N PRO A 123 -16.29 -34.21 -15.21
CA PRO A 123 -16.22 -35.34 -14.27
C PRO A 123 -15.12 -35.17 -13.22
N LEU A 124 -15.31 -35.74 -12.03
CA LEU A 124 -14.45 -35.54 -10.86
C LEU A 124 -12.95 -35.76 -11.12
N GLY A 125 -12.53 -36.75 -11.93
CA GLY A 125 -11.11 -37.05 -12.17
C GLY A 125 -10.40 -36.17 -13.22
N VAL A 126 -11.16 -35.49 -14.08
CA VAL A 126 -10.62 -34.51 -15.04
C VAL A 126 -10.52 -33.12 -14.38
N ARG A 127 -11.30 -32.92 -13.32
CA ARG A 127 -11.43 -31.67 -12.59
C ARG A 127 -10.12 -31.20 -11.96
N GLN A 128 -9.42 -32.06 -11.20
CA GLN A 128 -8.17 -31.66 -10.52
C GLN A 128 -7.05 -31.30 -11.49
N VAL A 129 -7.01 -31.97 -12.65
CA VAL A 129 -6.04 -31.63 -13.70
C VAL A 129 -6.36 -30.27 -14.29
N ARG A 130 -7.63 -29.99 -14.61
CA ARG A 130 -8.06 -28.67 -15.14
C ARG A 130 -7.91 -27.54 -14.13
N GLU A 131 -8.18 -27.81 -12.85
CA GLU A 131 -7.91 -26.92 -11.72
C GLU A 131 -6.44 -26.49 -11.71
N ALA A 132 -5.52 -27.47 -11.69
CA ALA A 132 -4.08 -27.20 -11.67
C ALA A 132 -3.63 -26.39 -12.90
N PHE A 133 -4.11 -26.76 -14.11
CA PHE A 133 -3.80 -26.01 -15.33
C PHE A 133 -4.33 -24.58 -15.29
N ALA A 134 -5.56 -24.35 -14.80
CA ALA A 134 -6.15 -23.02 -14.70
C ALA A 134 -5.36 -22.12 -13.75
N VAL A 135 -4.97 -22.64 -12.58
CA VAL A 135 -4.13 -21.92 -11.61
C VAL A 135 -2.77 -21.60 -12.20
N THR A 136 -2.08 -22.58 -12.79
CA THR A 136 -0.75 -22.37 -13.38
C THR A 136 -0.82 -21.36 -14.53
N ALA A 137 -1.82 -21.45 -15.40
CA ALA A 137 -2.01 -20.50 -16.50
C ALA A 137 -2.22 -19.07 -15.97
N ALA A 138 -3.11 -18.89 -14.98
CA ALA A 138 -3.37 -17.58 -14.38
C ALA A 138 -2.10 -16.98 -13.74
N VAL A 139 -1.35 -17.77 -12.96
CA VAL A 139 -0.07 -17.33 -12.37
C VAL A 139 0.93 -16.94 -13.46
N SER A 140 1.09 -17.77 -14.50
CA SER A 140 1.99 -17.47 -15.62
C SER A 140 1.58 -16.20 -16.37
N HIS A 141 0.29 -15.97 -16.62
CA HIS A 141 -0.20 -14.76 -17.27
C HIS A 141 0.06 -13.50 -16.44
N VAL A 142 -0.21 -13.54 -15.13
CA VAL A 142 0.03 -12.41 -14.22
C VAL A 142 1.53 -12.09 -14.15
N LYS A 143 2.39 -13.10 -14.00
CA LYS A 143 3.85 -12.89 -14.02
C LYS A 143 4.31 -12.34 -15.37
N SER A 144 3.83 -12.90 -16.48
CA SER A 144 4.19 -12.41 -17.81
C SER A 144 3.78 -10.94 -17.98
N TYR A 145 2.56 -10.57 -17.58
CA TYR A 145 2.05 -9.20 -17.67
C TYR A 145 2.92 -8.19 -16.90
N TRP A 146 3.23 -8.48 -15.64
CA TRP A 146 3.95 -7.56 -14.75
C TRP A 146 5.47 -7.59 -14.93
N GLU A 147 6.05 -8.75 -15.26
CA GLU A 147 7.51 -8.88 -15.37
C GLU A 147 8.04 -8.61 -16.78
N HIS A 148 7.23 -8.88 -17.83
CA HIS A 148 7.67 -8.81 -19.23
C HIS A 148 6.68 -8.08 -20.17
N GLY A 149 5.46 -7.81 -19.69
CA GLY A 149 4.36 -7.27 -20.49
C GLY A 149 4.11 -5.78 -20.22
N PRO A 150 2.89 -5.29 -20.47
CA PRO A 150 2.56 -3.88 -20.25
C PRO A 150 2.80 -3.38 -18.82
N GLY A 151 2.59 -4.24 -17.81
CA GLY A 151 2.86 -3.92 -16.41
C GLY A 151 4.35 -3.84 -16.04
N SER A 152 5.26 -4.24 -16.94
CA SER A 152 6.70 -4.08 -16.74
C SER A 152 7.19 -2.66 -17.07
N ILE A 153 6.38 -1.86 -17.78
CA ILE A 153 6.72 -0.50 -18.15
C ILE A 153 6.55 0.40 -16.92
N LEU A 154 7.68 0.95 -16.46
CA LEU A 154 7.67 1.88 -15.33
C LEU A 154 7.07 3.23 -15.75
N PRO A 155 6.26 3.87 -14.89
CA PRO A 155 5.69 5.17 -15.21
C PRO A 155 6.78 6.22 -15.43
N GLY A 156 6.50 7.21 -16.28
CA GLY A 156 7.39 8.36 -16.48
C GLY A 156 7.28 9.37 -15.34
N ALA A 157 8.00 10.50 -15.46
CA ALA A 157 7.81 11.61 -14.55
C ALA A 157 6.38 12.18 -14.68
N SER A 158 5.74 12.42 -13.53
CA SER A 158 4.43 13.06 -13.42
C SER A 158 4.57 14.50 -12.92
N ALA A 159 3.60 15.36 -13.25
CA ALA A 159 3.53 16.73 -12.73
C ALA A 159 3.13 16.82 -11.24
N SER A 160 2.56 15.75 -10.67
CA SER A 160 2.12 15.67 -9.27
C SER A 160 2.19 14.23 -8.75
N TYR A 161 2.29 14.05 -7.44
CA TYR A 161 2.00 12.76 -6.82
C TYR A 161 0.48 12.51 -6.79
N HIS A 162 0.08 11.25 -6.61
CA HIS A 162 -1.29 10.87 -6.32
C HIS A 162 -1.75 11.42 -4.96
N ASP A 163 -3.06 11.57 -4.78
CA ASP A 163 -3.64 11.98 -3.51
C ASP A 163 -3.79 10.79 -2.55
N ASN A 164 -4.04 9.58 -3.08
CA ASN A 164 -3.85 8.34 -2.34
C ASN A 164 -2.40 7.85 -2.47
N LEU A 165 -1.64 8.02 -1.39
CA LEU A 165 -0.22 7.65 -1.31
C LEU A 165 0.01 6.27 -0.71
N ALA A 166 -1.04 5.50 -0.42
CA ALA A 166 -0.93 4.25 0.30
C ALA A 166 -0.23 3.15 -0.49
N ILE A 167 0.55 2.31 0.21
CA ILE A 167 1.25 1.17 -0.37
C ILE A 167 0.98 -0.07 0.49
N TYR A 168 0.54 -1.16 -0.14
CA TYR A 168 0.27 -2.41 0.57
C TYR A 168 1.56 -3.07 1.07
N GLY A 169 1.43 -3.90 2.10
CA GLY A 169 2.56 -4.61 2.72
C GLY A 169 3.43 -3.73 3.63
N TRP A 170 3.30 -2.41 3.56
CA TRP A 170 4.13 -1.47 4.29
C TRP A 170 3.71 -1.30 5.75
N ASP A 171 4.71 -1.19 6.61
CA ASP A 171 4.54 -0.81 8.00
C ASP A 171 4.77 0.70 8.19
N VAL A 172 4.63 1.20 9.43
CA VAL A 172 4.87 2.63 9.74
C VAL A 172 6.28 3.07 9.37
N ARG A 173 7.29 2.20 9.51
CA ARG A 173 8.68 2.51 9.22
C ARG A 173 8.91 2.66 7.73
N ASP A 174 8.40 1.72 6.94
CA ASP A 174 8.52 1.75 5.48
C ASP A 174 8.05 3.10 4.91
N ALA A 175 6.97 3.67 5.46
CA ALA A 175 6.41 4.96 5.02
C ALA A 175 7.40 6.14 5.03
N TYR A 176 8.40 6.14 5.92
CA TYR A 176 9.41 7.21 6.02
C TYR A 176 10.86 6.75 5.75
N THR A 177 11.10 5.46 5.49
CA THR A 177 12.45 4.97 5.17
C THR A 177 12.60 4.44 3.76
N ARG A 178 11.56 3.86 3.15
CA ARG A 178 11.63 3.30 1.79
C ARG A 178 11.57 4.42 0.77
N THR A 179 12.50 4.41 -0.18
CA THR A 179 12.62 5.45 -1.21
C THR A 179 12.28 4.95 -2.61
N VAL A 180 11.79 5.85 -3.47
CA VAL A 180 11.48 5.54 -4.87
C VAL A 180 12.73 5.02 -5.61
N GLY A 181 13.91 5.55 -5.29
CA GLY A 181 15.18 5.11 -5.84
C GLY A 181 15.54 3.67 -5.47
N GLU A 182 15.27 3.25 -4.23
CA GLU A 182 15.47 1.86 -3.80
C GLU A 182 14.52 0.90 -4.52
N ALA A 183 13.24 1.26 -4.64
CA ALA A 183 12.27 0.46 -5.39
C ALA A 183 12.64 0.33 -6.88
N LEU A 184 13.09 1.43 -7.50
CA LEU A 184 13.57 1.43 -8.88
C LEU A 184 14.79 0.51 -9.04
N ALA A 185 15.74 0.58 -8.11
CA ALA A 185 16.92 -0.28 -8.11
C ALA A 185 16.54 -1.76 -7.92
N ALA A 186 15.55 -2.07 -7.08
CA ALA A 186 15.06 -3.42 -6.85
C ALA A 186 14.41 -4.01 -8.12
N VAL A 187 13.47 -3.29 -8.74
CA VAL A 187 12.74 -3.77 -9.95
C VAL A 187 13.65 -3.90 -11.17
N THR A 188 14.71 -3.08 -11.27
CA THR A 188 15.68 -3.14 -12.37
C THR A 188 16.84 -4.12 -12.13
N SER A 189 16.98 -4.62 -10.89
CA SER A 189 17.97 -5.65 -10.59
C SER A 189 17.63 -6.97 -11.30
N ARG A 190 18.66 -7.80 -11.56
CA ARG A 190 18.42 -9.13 -12.15
C ARG A 190 17.65 -9.99 -11.14
N SER A 191 16.49 -10.47 -11.58
CA SER A 191 15.70 -11.45 -10.84
C SER A 191 16.54 -12.68 -10.47
N THR A 192 16.44 -13.13 -9.22
CA THR A 192 17.15 -14.31 -8.74
C THR A 192 16.46 -15.59 -9.23
N VAL A 193 17.22 -16.69 -9.35
CA VAL A 193 16.67 -17.99 -9.83
C VAL A 193 15.47 -18.45 -8.99
N GLY A 194 15.41 -18.11 -7.70
CA GLY A 194 14.28 -18.45 -6.82
C GLY A 194 12.97 -17.73 -7.15
N ALA A 195 13.04 -16.50 -7.67
CA ALA A 195 11.86 -15.74 -8.05
C ALA A 195 11.13 -16.33 -9.28
N ALA A 196 11.85 -17.09 -10.13
CA ALA A 196 11.24 -17.83 -11.23
C ALA A 196 10.21 -18.87 -10.74
N PHE A 197 10.47 -19.48 -9.56
CA PHE A 197 9.61 -20.50 -8.96
C PHE A 197 8.54 -19.97 -8.01
N SER A 198 8.56 -18.66 -7.70
CA SER A 198 7.52 -18.03 -6.88
C SER A 198 6.21 -17.89 -7.67
N PRO A 199 5.04 -18.20 -7.09
CA PRO A 199 3.74 -17.92 -7.71
C PRO A 199 3.37 -16.44 -7.67
N ILE A 200 4.19 -15.60 -7.04
CA ILE A 200 3.98 -14.16 -6.87
C ILE A 200 4.88 -13.40 -7.85
N VAL A 201 4.38 -12.27 -8.36
CA VAL A 201 5.14 -11.33 -9.19
C VAL A 201 6.39 -10.85 -8.45
N SER A 202 7.54 -10.89 -9.11
CA SER A 202 8.80 -10.40 -8.54
C SER A 202 8.74 -8.90 -8.25
N HIS A 203 9.22 -8.49 -7.07
CA HIS A 203 9.26 -7.08 -6.64
C HIS A 203 7.89 -6.38 -6.69
N HIS A 204 6.81 -7.10 -6.35
CA HIS A 204 5.45 -6.59 -6.48
C HIS A 204 5.18 -5.33 -5.63
N GLU A 205 5.72 -5.25 -4.41
CA GLU A 205 5.60 -4.05 -3.56
C GLU A 205 6.37 -2.86 -4.14
N ASP A 206 7.59 -3.10 -4.64
CA ASP A 206 8.40 -2.06 -5.28
C ASP A 206 7.71 -1.52 -6.55
N ARG A 207 7.09 -2.40 -7.35
CA ARG A 207 6.27 -1.99 -8.51
C ARG A 207 5.06 -1.16 -8.09
N ALA A 208 4.40 -1.55 -6.99
CA ALA A 208 3.28 -0.79 -6.46
C ALA A 208 3.71 0.59 -5.96
N MET A 209 4.86 0.67 -5.30
CA MET A 209 5.47 1.94 -4.92
C MET A 209 5.75 2.81 -6.14
N LEU A 210 6.36 2.29 -7.20
CA LEU A 210 6.64 3.06 -8.41
C LEU A 210 5.35 3.56 -9.07
N LEU A 211 4.31 2.74 -9.15
CA LEU A 211 3.02 3.19 -9.69
C LEU A 211 2.33 4.26 -8.83
N THR A 212 2.64 4.33 -7.54
CA THR A 212 1.97 5.22 -6.57
C THR A 212 2.74 6.52 -6.32
N LEU A 213 4.07 6.41 -6.19
CA LEU A 213 4.94 7.48 -5.71
C LEU A 213 5.94 7.95 -6.78
N GLN A 214 5.94 7.39 -7.98
CA GLN A 214 6.79 7.93 -9.05
C GLN A 214 6.19 9.25 -9.56
N GLY A 215 6.81 10.36 -9.16
CA GLY A 215 6.26 11.70 -9.33
C GLY A 215 7.26 12.72 -9.92
N PRO A 216 7.15 14.00 -9.53
CA PRO A 216 7.97 15.09 -10.07
C PRO A 216 9.48 14.91 -9.91
N ALA A 217 9.94 14.19 -8.89
CA ALA A 217 11.36 14.00 -8.58
C ALA A 217 12.12 13.11 -9.58
N VAL A 218 11.41 12.35 -10.42
CA VAL A 218 11.96 11.46 -11.46
C VAL A 218 12.66 12.23 -12.59
N ALA A 219 12.47 13.55 -12.67
CA ALA A 219 13.01 14.41 -13.71
C ALA A 219 14.55 14.57 -13.70
N ASN A 220 15.28 13.92 -12.77
CA ASN A 220 16.75 13.91 -12.72
C ASN A 220 17.32 12.51 -13.03
N PRO A 221 17.47 12.14 -14.32
CA PRO A 221 18.05 10.86 -14.70
C PRO A 221 19.44 10.64 -14.08
N GLY A 222 19.64 9.51 -13.39
CA GLY A 222 20.93 9.11 -12.82
C GLY A 222 21.16 9.46 -11.35
N VAL A 223 20.23 10.15 -10.69
CA VAL A 223 20.25 10.36 -9.23
C VAL A 223 19.15 9.49 -8.60
N PRO A 224 19.46 8.66 -7.58
CA PRO A 224 18.43 7.91 -6.86
C PRO A 224 17.41 8.87 -6.23
N ASP A 225 16.13 8.64 -6.50
CA ASP A 225 15.04 9.46 -5.97
C ASP A 225 14.84 9.16 -4.47
N PRO A 226 15.13 10.10 -3.55
CA PRO A 226 15.02 9.86 -2.12
C PRO A 226 13.56 9.94 -1.61
N THR A 227 12.57 10.16 -2.49
CA THR A 227 11.18 10.36 -2.11
C THR A 227 10.64 9.15 -1.33
N THR A 228 10.18 9.41 -0.11
CA THR A 228 9.36 8.49 0.69
C THR A 228 7.87 8.85 0.59
N MET A 229 6.98 8.02 1.13
CA MET A 229 5.54 8.32 1.20
C MET A 229 5.28 9.63 1.96
N VAL A 230 6.00 9.84 3.06
CA VAL A 230 5.91 11.07 3.86
C VAL A 230 6.44 12.28 3.10
N ASP A 231 7.50 12.12 2.30
CA ASP A 231 8.02 13.21 1.46
C ASP A 231 7.06 13.58 0.33
N ALA A 232 6.37 12.61 -0.27
CA ALA A 232 5.32 12.87 -1.25
C ALA A 232 4.15 13.67 -0.63
N ALA A 233 3.70 13.29 0.58
CA ALA A 233 2.68 14.05 1.32
C ALA A 233 3.15 15.48 1.64
N ARG A 234 4.41 15.64 2.06
CA ARG A 234 5.02 16.96 2.31
C ARG A 234 5.06 17.79 1.03
N TRP A 235 5.41 17.18 -0.10
CA TRP A 235 5.43 17.85 -1.39
C TRP A 235 4.05 18.37 -1.77
N LEU A 236 2.98 17.56 -1.61
CA LEU A 236 1.59 17.99 -1.88
C LEU A 236 1.20 19.19 -1.00
N GLY A 237 1.55 19.13 0.29
CA GLY A 237 1.35 20.25 1.23
C GLY A 237 2.07 21.55 0.79
N GLN A 238 3.28 21.44 0.25
CA GLN A 238 4.05 22.59 -0.24
C GLN A 238 3.58 23.07 -1.63
N ASN A 239 2.93 22.21 -2.42
CA ASN A 239 2.56 22.48 -3.82
C ASN A 239 1.04 22.60 -4.00
N GLY A 240 0.40 23.38 -3.14
CA GLY A 240 -1.03 23.70 -3.23
C GLY A 240 -1.79 23.51 -1.94
N GLY A 241 -1.16 22.97 -0.89
CA GLY A 241 -1.77 22.75 0.41
C GLY A 241 -2.65 21.50 0.43
N ILE A 242 -2.83 20.95 1.62
CA ILE A 242 -3.72 19.83 1.90
C ILE A 242 -4.84 20.34 2.82
N ASP A 243 -6.09 20.13 2.42
CA ASP A 243 -7.28 20.44 3.22
C ASP A 243 -7.48 19.34 4.28
N ILE A 244 -7.63 18.09 3.84
CA ILE A 244 -7.81 16.92 4.71
C ILE A 244 -6.64 15.96 4.50
N LEU A 245 -5.87 15.69 5.56
CA LEU A 245 -4.86 14.63 5.60
C LEU A 245 -5.36 13.50 6.49
N VAL A 246 -5.47 12.29 5.95
CA VAL A 246 -5.74 11.08 6.73
C VAL A 246 -4.49 10.21 6.77
N VAL A 247 -4.05 9.83 7.97
CA VAL A 247 -2.94 8.91 8.18
C VAL A 247 -3.49 7.62 8.79
N ALA A 248 -3.50 6.55 8.01
CA ALA A 248 -4.01 5.24 8.38
C ALA A 248 -2.93 4.16 8.11
N LEU A 249 -1.92 4.15 8.98
CA LEU A 249 -0.80 3.21 8.98
C LEU A 249 -0.83 2.35 10.24
N GLY A 250 -0.23 1.17 10.19
CA GLY A 250 0.00 0.32 11.36
C GLY A 250 -0.70 -1.03 11.33
N SER A 251 -1.57 -1.28 10.35
CA SER A 251 -2.25 -2.57 10.21
C SER A 251 -1.23 -3.69 10.03
N ASN A 252 -0.19 -3.43 9.23
CA ASN A 252 0.90 -4.39 8.99
C ASN A 252 1.87 -4.51 10.17
N ASN A 253 1.95 -3.53 11.08
CA ASN A 253 2.67 -3.66 12.35
C ASN A 253 1.92 -4.59 13.33
N ALA A 254 0.59 -4.47 13.38
CA ALA A 254 -0.25 -5.22 14.32
C ALA A 254 -0.56 -6.65 13.86
N LEU A 255 -0.71 -6.88 12.55
CA LEU A 255 -1.16 -8.14 11.98
C LEU A 255 -0.33 -9.36 12.42
N PRO A 256 1.02 -9.33 12.42
CA PRO A 256 1.82 -10.47 12.89
C PRO A 256 1.49 -10.87 14.32
N SER A 257 1.20 -9.89 15.19
CA SER A 257 0.87 -10.17 16.58
C SER A 257 -0.48 -10.81 16.78
N VAL A 258 -1.47 -10.45 15.97
CA VAL A 258 -2.80 -11.07 16.00
C VAL A 258 -2.77 -12.48 15.40
N VAL A 259 -2.05 -12.68 14.30
CA VAL A 259 -2.03 -13.97 13.58
C VAL A 259 -1.11 -14.99 14.27
N LYS A 260 0.07 -14.57 14.73
CA LYS A 260 1.04 -15.46 15.38
C LYS A 260 0.82 -15.57 16.89
N LEU A 261 -0.06 -14.74 17.47
CA LEU A 261 -0.26 -14.60 18.91
C LEU A 261 1.07 -14.31 19.65
N GLN A 262 1.92 -13.50 19.03
CA GLN A 262 3.26 -13.15 19.53
C GLN A 262 3.48 -11.64 19.42
N LEU A 263 3.93 -10.99 20.49
CA LEU A 263 4.36 -9.59 20.40
C LEU A 263 5.59 -9.49 19.50
N VAL A 264 5.43 -8.78 18.38
CA VAL A 264 6.52 -8.50 17.45
C VAL A 264 6.78 -7.00 17.50
N TRP A 265 7.91 -6.63 18.07
CA TRP A 265 8.31 -5.23 18.15
C TRP A 265 8.86 -4.78 16.81
N SER A 266 8.40 -3.63 16.34
CA SER A 266 8.99 -2.98 15.17
C SER A 266 10.43 -2.62 15.54
N SER A 267 11.39 -3.14 14.77
CA SER A 267 12.80 -2.89 15.03
C SER A 267 13.12 -1.40 14.80
N GLY A 268 13.79 -0.79 15.77
CA GLY A 268 14.38 0.53 15.62
C GLY A 268 15.46 0.57 14.52
N PRO A 269 16.10 1.73 14.29
CA PRO A 269 17.30 1.76 13.45
C PRO A 269 18.32 0.79 14.08
N HIS A 270 18.68 -0.25 13.33
CA HIS A 270 19.43 -1.45 13.74
C HIS A 270 18.62 -2.65 14.25
N SER A 271 17.91 -3.33 13.35
CA SER A 271 18.13 -4.78 13.18
C SER A 271 17.70 -5.23 11.79
N SER A 272 18.69 -5.59 10.98
CA SER A 272 18.52 -6.40 9.78
C SER A 272 18.19 -7.83 10.22
N GLY A 273 17.06 -8.37 9.78
CA GLY A 273 16.70 -9.74 10.08
C GLY A 273 15.30 -10.09 9.59
N TYR A 274 15.14 -10.13 8.26
CA TYR A 274 14.30 -11.13 7.63
C TYR A 274 15.22 -12.13 6.94
#